data_AF-G9MV74-F1
#
_entry.id   AF-G9MV74-F1
#
_cell.length_a   1.000
_cell.length_b   1.000
_cell.length_c   1.000
_cell.angle_alpha   90.00
_cell.angle_beta   90.00
_cell.angle_gamma   90.00
#
_symmetry.space_group_name_H-M   'P 1'
#
loop_
_entity.id
_entity.type
_entity.pdbx_description
1 polymer ?
#
loop_
_entity_poly.entity_id
_entity_poly.type
_entity_poly.pdbx_seq_one_letter_code
_entity_poly.pdbx_strand_id
1 'polypeptide(L)'
;MAAVQSSQPDEPPYPSFEELRSNEERVFFCPAAKRLYWSLEGVFPSAVSVMRTARSVGELDPFFRSDTNGSGSGTWHEISSLPLTDPKVSSVEASLRDLDQWESDWLAWHRDHTAPEFNAEYITYGDLSDEDRPYANEPNEDGSWEEDSDTEFLIRCCRDDRPLRKRGLKIKVTPSAGNFVTVHDYVSVVHPWLMGLRGDIMRAKAVARPRPYVESVVNTEWMVSNLTAPQHEIMSKEFWIEMHRP
;
A
#
# COMPACT_ATOMS: atom_id res chain seq x y z
N MET A 1 -19.21 17.25 -51.35
CA MET A 1 -19.71 17.38 -49.97
C MET A 1 -18.84 16.48 -49.11
N ALA A 2 -17.75 17.03 -48.53
CA ALA A 2 -16.89 16.29 -47.62
C ALA A 2 -17.36 16.59 -46.19
N ALA A 3 -17.71 15.55 -45.43
CA ALA A 3 -18.12 15.67 -44.04
C ALA A 3 -16.89 16.06 -43.19
N VAL A 4 -16.98 17.21 -42.56
CA VAL A 4 -16.02 17.68 -41.56
C VAL A 4 -16.19 16.80 -40.32
N GLN A 5 -15.17 15.99 -40.01
CA GLN A 5 -15.08 15.32 -38.73
C GLN A 5 -14.89 16.38 -37.65
N SER A 6 -15.87 16.48 -36.77
CA SER A 6 -15.81 17.29 -35.55
C SER A 6 -14.77 16.67 -34.62
N SER A 7 -13.52 17.11 -34.70
CA SER A 7 -12.54 16.93 -33.64
C SER A 7 -13.07 17.61 -32.37
N GLN A 8 -13.44 16.81 -31.36
CA GLN A 8 -13.69 17.34 -30.03
C GLN A 8 -12.41 18.04 -29.54
N PRO A 9 -12.52 19.19 -28.85
CA PRO A 9 -11.35 19.82 -28.26
C PRO A 9 -10.68 18.85 -27.28
N ASP A 10 -9.36 18.71 -27.37
CA ASP A 10 -8.54 18.00 -26.37
C ASP A 10 -8.87 18.60 -25.00
N GLU A 11 -9.65 17.85 -24.21
CA GLU A 11 -9.87 18.18 -22.80
C GLU A 11 -8.49 18.21 -22.13
N PRO A 12 -8.15 19.28 -21.37
CA PRO A 12 -6.85 19.36 -20.73
C PRO A 12 -6.59 18.09 -19.92
N PRO A 13 -5.37 17.52 -19.99
CA PRO A 13 -5.07 16.25 -19.34
C PRO A 13 -5.34 16.38 -17.84
N TYR A 14 -5.97 15.36 -17.25
CA TYR A 14 -6.21 15.34 -15.81
C TYR A 14 -4.86 15.44 -15.06
N PRO A 15 -4.77 16.22 -13.97
CA PRO A 15 -3.56 16.27 -13.16
C PRO A 15 -3.32 14.94 -12.43
N SER A 16 -2.09 14.71 -11.97
CA SER A 16 -1.80 13.57 -11.10
C SER A 16 -2.34 13.79 -9.69
N PHE A 17 -2.48 12.71 -8.92
CA PHE A 17 -2.83 12.78 -7.50
C PHE A 17 -1.82 13.65 -6.73
N GLU A 18 -0.52 13.50 -7.02
CA GLU A 18 0.57 14.22 -6.37
C GLU A 18 0.59 15.70 -6.73
N GLU A 19 0.28 16.06 -7.98
CA GLU A 19 0.15 17.45 -8.42
C GLU A 19 -0.98 18.16 -7.67
N LEU A 20 -2.16 17.53 -7.60
CA LEU A 20 -3.29 18.08 -6.84
C LEU A 20 -2.96 18.24 -5.36
N ARG A 21 -2.31 17.24 -4.76
CA ARG A 21 -1.86 17.30 -3.36
C ARG A 21 -0.85 18.42 -3.11
N SER A 22 0.07 18.65 -4.06
CA SER A 22 1.07 19.72 -3.99
C SER A 22 0.44 21.10 -4.11
N ASN A 23 -0.69 21.21 -4.81
CA ASN A 23 -1.51 22.41 -4.91
C ASN A 23 -2.50 22.56 -3.74
N GLU A 24 -2.35 21.75 -2.68
CA GLU A 24 -3.24 21.72 -1.50
C GLU A 24 -4.72 21.39 -1.83
N GLU A 25 -4.97 20.80 -3.00
CA GLU A 25 -6.30 20.37 -3.39
C GLU A 25 -6.68 19.07 -2.68
N ARG A 26 -7.94 19.00 -2.27
CA ARG A 26 -8.47 17.81 -1.60
C ARG A 26 -8.85 16.76 -2.65
N VAL A 27 -8.12 15.67 -2.65
CA VAL A 27 -8.40 14.50 -3.48
C VAL A 27 -8.75 13.32 -2.59
N PHE A 28 -9.90 12.71 -2.85
CA PHE A 28 -10.36 11.55 -2.09
C PHE A 28 -10.68 10.40 -3.01
N PHE A 29 -10.52 9.18 -2.50
CA PHE A 29 -11.12 8.01 -3.13
C PHE A 29 -12.64 8.19 -3.18
N CYS A 30 -13.21 7.95 -4.36
CA CYS A 30 -14.63 8.16 -4.58
C CYS A 30 -15.47 7.19 -3.73
N PRO A 31 -16.77 7.47 -3.51
CA PRO A 31 -17.65 6.56 -2.79
C PRO A 31 -17.68 5.14 -3.37
N ALA A 32 -17.48 4.98 -4.68
CA ALA A 32 -17.44 3.67 -5.32
C ALA A 32 -16.17 2.88 -4.95
N ALA A 33 -15.00 3.50 -4.94
CA ALA A 33 -13.75 2.87 -4.52
C ALA A 33 -13.79 2.46 -3.04
N LYS A 34 -14.48 3.24 -2.19
CA LYS A 34 -14.69 2.90 -0.76
C LYS A 34 -15.60 1.68 -0.54
N ARG A 35 -16.28 1.17 -1.57
CA ARG A 35 -17.09 -0.06 -1.49
C ARG A 35 -16.26 -1.34 -1.70
N LEU A 36 -14.98 -1.23 -2.03
CA LEU A 36 -14.13 -2.39 -2.23
C LEU A 36 -13.99 -3.18 -0.92
N TYR A 37 -14.39 -4.45 -0.96
CA TYR A 37 -14.04 -5.47 0.02
C TYR A 37 -12.81 -6.19 -0.51
N TRP A 38 -11.65 -5.90 0.10
CA TRP A 38 -10.36 -6.25 -0.48
C TRP A 38 -9.54 -7.08 0.49
N SER A 39 -9.51 -8.39 0.24
CA SER A 39 -8.69 -9.33 1.02
C SER A 39 -7.21 -9.24 0.61
N LEU A 40 -6.29 -9.32 1.57
CA LEU A 40 -4.86 -9.52 1.32
C LEU A 40 -4.54 -11.01 1.15
N GLU A 41 -5.34 -11.67 0.31
CA GLU A 41 -5.21 -13.08 -0.03
C GLU A 41 -5.89 -13.36 -1.37
N GLY A 42 -5.41 -14.39 -2.06
CA GLY A 42 -5.93 -14.81 -3.35
C GLY A 42 -5.27 -14.09 -4.51
N VAL A 43 -5.92 -14.16 -5.67
CA VAL A 43 -5.46 -13.54 -6.91
C VAL A 43 -6.52 -12.59 -7.47
N PHE A 44 -6.07 -11.52 -8.12
CA PHE A 44 -6.97 -10.65 -8.87
C PHE A 44 -7.53 -11.41 -10.10
N PRO A 45 -8.83 -11.28 -10.42
CA PRO A 45 -9.83 -10.42 -9.75
C PRO A 45 -10.60 -11.08 -8.60
N SER A 46 -10.46 -12.39 -8.38
CA SER A 46 -11.24 -13.15 -7.38
C SER A 46 -11.05 -12.73 -5.92
N ALA A 47 -9.93 -12.09 -5.58
CA ALA A 47 -9.63 -11.59 -4.24
C ALA A 47 -10.46 -10.36 -3.82
N VAL A 48 -11.21 -9.78 -4.77
CA VAL A 48 -11.89 -8.50 -4.60
C VAL A 48 -13.39 -8.66 -4.81
N SER A 49 -14.13 -8.13 -3.84
CA SER A 49 -15.59 -8.04 -3.87
C SER A 49 -16.01 -6.60 -3.65
N VAL A 50 -17.29 -6.32 -3.87
CA VAL A 50 -17.89 -4.99 -3.77
C VAL A 50 -19.04 -5.05 -2.79
N MET A 51 -18.95 -4.24 -1.73
CA MET A 51 -20.07 -4.04 -0.83
C MET A 51 -21.17 -3.25 -1.55
N ARG A 52 -22.44 -3.53 -1.24
CA ARG A 52 -23.57 -2.76 -1.80
C ARG A 52 -23.48 -1.25 -1.50
N THR A 53 -23.03 -0.92 -0.30
CA THR A 53 -22.70 0.43 0.19
C THR A 53 -21.41 0.36 0.99
N ALA A 54 -20.75 1.48 1.26
CA ALA A 54 -19.52 1.48 2.06
C ALA A 54 -19.72 1.00 3.52
N ARG A 55 -20.94 0.64 3.94
CA ARG A 55 -21.25 0.14 5.29
C ARG A 55 -21.95 -1.22 5.33
N SER A 56 -22.10 -1.89 4.17
CA SER A 56 -22.82 -3.18 4.07
C SER A 56 -21.85 -4.34 3.86
N VAL A 57 -21.09 -4.63 4.92
CA VAL A 57 -20.06 -5.69 4.97
C VAL A 57 -20.63 -7.10 4.64
N GLY A 58 -21.91 -7.35 4.90
CA GLY A 58 -22.53 -8.68 4.74
C GLY A 58 -23.12 -8.96 3.35
N GLU A 59 -23.28 -7.95 2.49
CA GLU A 59 -23.85 -8.09 1.14
C GLU A 59 -22.77 -7.77 0.11
N LEU A 60 -22.10 -8.82 -0.39
CA LEU A 60 -20.96 -8.72 -1.30
C LEU A 60 -21.33 -9.20 -2.71
N ASP A 61 -21.11 -8.32 -3.68
CA ASP A 61 -21.10 -8.66 -5.10
C ASP A 61 -19.67 -8.95 -5.56
N PRO A 62 -19.44 -9.93 -6.44
CA PRO A 62 -18.11 -10.17 -6.99
C PRO A 62 -17.66 -9.00 -7.87
N PHE A 63 -16.38 -8.63 -7.79
CA PHE A 63 -15.81 -7.57 -8.64
C PHE A 63 -15.75 -7.98 -10.13
N PHE A 64 -15.57 -9.28 -10.38
CA PHE A 64 -15.60 -9.88 -11.71
C PHE A 64 -16.41 -11.18 -11.70
N ARG A 65 -17.32 -11.34 -12.66
CA ARG A 65 -18.09 -12.56 -12.86
C ARG A 65 -17.62 -13.25 -14.14
N SER A 66 -16.97 -14.40 -14.01
CA SER A 66 -16.60 -15.23 -15.16
C SER A 66 -17.84 -15.86 -15.79
N ASP A 67 -17.90 -15.90 -17.12
CA ASP A 67 -18.97 -16.60 -17.82
C ASP A 67 -18.76 -18.12 -17.70
N THR A 68 -19.81 -18.85 -17.34
CA THR A 68 -19.79 -20.30 -17.10
C THR A 68 -19.50 -21.15 -18.35
N ASN A 69 -19.42 -20.54 -19.53
CA ASN A 69 -19.30 -21.25 -20.81
C ASN A 69 -17.85 -21.46 -21.30
N GLY A 70 -16.83 -21.30 -20.45
CA GLY A 70 -15.44 -21.64 -20.78
C GLY A 70 -14.76 -20.75 -21.83
N SER A 71 -15.38 -19.63 -22.18
CA SER A 71 -14.92 -18.65 -23.18
C SER A 71 -13.78 -17.75 -22.68
N GLY A 72 -13.52 -17.71 -21.37
CA GLY A 72 -12.61 -16.73 -20.77
C GLY A 72 -13.14 -15.29 -20.77
N SER A 73 -14.37 -15.08 -21.26
CA SER A 73 -15.11 -13.83 -21.12
C SER A 73 -15.77 -13.73 -19.74
N GLY A 74 -15.96 -12.51 -19.27
CA GLY A 74 -16.70 -12.23 -18.04
C GLY A 74 -17.10 -10.78 -17.94
N THR A 75 -17.90 -10.47 -16.92
CA THR A 75 -18.48 -9.15 -16.70
C THR A 75 -17.87 -8.52 -15.45
N TRP A 76 -17.33 -7.31 -15.60
CA TRP A 76 -16.85 -6.48 -14.48
C TRP A 76 -18.03 -5.81 -13.76
N HIS A 77 -17.88 -5.61 -12.44
CA HIS A 77 -18.84 -4.81 -11.68
C HIS A 77 -18.88 -3.36 -12.19
N GLU A 78 -20.03 -2.69 -12.12
CA GLU A 78 -20.21 -1.30 -12.59
C GLU A 78 -19.21 -0.29 -12.02
N ILE A 79 -18.63 -0.53 -10.83
CA ILE A 79 -17.69 0.40 -10.21
C ILE A 79 -16.31 0.34 -10.87
N SER A 80 -16.01 -0.74 -11.58
CA SER A 80 -14.71 -0.98 -12.22
C SER A 80 -14.33 0.12 -13.20
N SER A 81 -15.30 0.68 -13.92
CA SER A 81 -15.11 1.75 -14.91
C SER A 81 -15.28 3.16 -14.32
N LEU A 82 -15.65 3.28 -13.04
CA LEU A 82 -15.77 4.58 -12.39
C LEU A 82 -14.38 5.14 -12.05
N PRO A 83 -14.24 6.47 -11.99
CA PRO A 83 -13.01 7.09 -11.53
C PRO A 83 -12.62 6.61 -10.14
N LEU A 84 -11.33 6.43 -9.90
CA LEU A 84 -10.82 6.06 -8.58
C LEU A 84 -11.05 7.18 -7.55
N THR A 85 -10.81 8.42 -7.97
CA THR A 85 -10.80 9.61 -7.10
C THR A 85 -11.79 10.67 -7.57
N ASP A 86 -12.12 11.57 -6.64
CA ASP A 86 -12.79 12.83 -6.91
C ASP A 86 -11.94 13.97 -6.31
N PRO A 87 -11.41 14.91 -7.14
CA PRO A 87 -11.50 14.95 -8.61
C PRO A 87 -10.72 13.80 -9.28
N LYS A 88 -10.98 13.59 -10.59
CA LYS A 88 -10.32 12.57 -11.41
C LYS A 88 -8.83 12.88 -11.59
N VAL A 89 -7.98 11.85 -11.61
CA VAL A 89 -6.53 11.97 -11.77
C VAL A 89 -5.99 11.12 -12.91
N SER A 90 -4.90 11.57 -13.55
CA SER A 90 -4.19 10.81 -14.60
C SER A 90 -3.20 9.78 -14.05
N SER A 91 -2.75 9.92 -12.80
CA SER A 91 -1.99 8.90 -12.11
C SER A 91 -2.12 9.00 -10.60
N VAL A 92 -1.83 7.90 -9.90
CA VAL A 92 -1.76 7.84 -8.44
C VAL A 92 -0.65 6.90 -8.01
N GLU A 93 0.13 7.28 -6.99
CA GLU A 93 1.09 6.39 -6.34
C GLU A 93 0.46 5.71 -5.12
N ALA A 94 0.35 4.37 -5.17
CA ALA A 94 -0.03 3.59 -3.99
C ALA A 94 1.21 3.31 -3.12
N SER A 95 1.05 3.37 -1.81
CA SER A 95 2.10 3.05 -0.83
C SER A 95 1.55 2.25 0.36
N LEU A 96 2.44 1.75 1.22
CA LEU A 96 2.08 0.92 2.36
C LEU A 96 2.63 1.47 3.67
N ARG A 97 1.72 1.92 4.55
CA ARG A 97 2.06 2.44 5.86
C ARG A 97 2.75 1.39 6.74
N ASP A 98 2.36 0.13 6.61
CA ASP A 98 2.90 -0.98 7.40
C ASP A 98 4.40 -1.18 7.17
N LEU A 99 4.85 -1.06 5.93
CA LEU A 99 6.27 -1.21 5.58
C LEU A 99 7.05 0.07 5.87
N ASP A 100 6.43 1.24 5.68
CA ASP A 100 7.02 2.54 6.05
C ASP A 100 7.37 2.63 7.54
N GLN A 101 6.55 2.02 8.39
CA GLN A 101 6.68 2.07 9.84
C GLN A 101 7.49 0.89 10.42
N TRP A 102 7.70 -0.17 9.63
CA TRP A 102 8.25 -1.44 10.12
C TRP A 102 9.61 -1.30 10.82
N GLU A 103 10.56 -0.58 10.22
CA GLU A 103 11.88 -0.38 10.80
C GLU A 103 11.84 0.41 12.11
N SER A 104 11.04 1.47 12.15
CA SER A 104 10.88 2.28 13.35
C SER A 104 10.23 1.48 14.49
N ASP A 105 9.24 0.65 14.18
CA ASP A 105 8.60 -0.22 15.17
C ASP A 105 9.55 -1.30 15.67
N TRP A 106 10.31 -1.89 14.76
CA TRP A 106 11.35 -2.87 15.10
C TRP A 106 12.38 -2.26 16.04
N LEU A 107 12.90 -1.06 15.72
CA LEU A 107 13.89 -0.40 16.56
C LEU A 107 13.31 0.01 17.92
N ALA A 108 12.09 0.55 17.95
CA ALA A 108 11.44 0.96 19.19
C ALA A 108 11.26 -0.21 20.17
N TRP A 109 11.05 -1.43 19.67
CA TRP A 109 10.97 -2.63 20.49
C TRP A 109 12.35 -3.14 20.92
N HIS A 110 13.31 -3.18 20.00
CA HIS A 110 14.59 -3.87 20.23
C HIS A 110 15.69 -3.00 20.86
N ARG A 111 15.57 -1.66 20.86
CA ARG A 111 16.63 -0.76 21.35
C ARG A 111 17.06 -0.99 22.81
N ASP A 112 16.16 -1.50 23.64
CA ASP A 112 16.38 -1.70 25.07
C ASP A 112 16.79 -3.16 25.40
N HIS A 113 16.96 -4.01 24.39
CA HIS A 113 17.38 -5.41 24.52
C HIS A 113 18.91 -5.54 24.67
N THR A 114 19.41 -5.24 25.86
CA THR A 114 20.87 -5.26 26.14
C THR A 114 21.38 -6.61 26.67
N ALA A 115 20.49 -7.53 27.04
CA ALA A 115 20.86 -8.79 27.65
C ALA A 115 21.31 -9.85 26.62
N PRO A 116 22.28 -10.72 26.94
CA PRO A 116 22.86 -11.67 25.97
C PRO A 116 21.84 -12.60 25.28
N GLU A 117 20.74 -12.94 25.96
CA GLU A 117 19.68 -13.80 25.41
C GLU A 117 19.02 -13.24 24.15
N PHE A 118 19.06 -11.92 23.95
CA PHE A 118 18.47 -11.28 22.80
C PHE A 118 19.36 -11.36 21.55
N ASN A 119 20.64 -11.75 21.68
CA ASN A 119 21.59 -11.82 20.56
C ASN A 119 21.57 -10.53 19.71
N ALA A 120 21.68 -9.38 20.37
CA ALA A 120 21.74 -8.09 19.69
C ALA A 120 23.10 -7.95 18.99
N GLU A 121 23.08 -7.59 17.71
CA GLU A 121 24.27 -7.37 16.89
C GLU A 121 24.28 -5.93 16.38
N TYR A 122 25.41 -5.26 16.61
CA TYR A 122 25.66 -3.87 16.24
C TYR A 122 26.81 -3.81 15.24
N ILE A 123 26.73 -2.86 14.31
CA ILE A 123 27.85 -2.42 13.47
C ILE A 123 27.97 -0.91 13.58
N THR A 124 29.08 -0.34 13.09
CA THR A 124 29.26 1.11 13.09
C THR A 124 28.69 1.72 11.82
N TYR A 125 28.43 3.04 11.82
CA TYR A 125 28.00 3.75 10.60
C TYR A 125 29.05 3.65 9.49
N GLY A 126 30.33 3.63 9.84
CA GLY A 126 31.42 3.40 8.89
C GLY A 126 31.30 2.09 8.12
N ASP A 127 30.76 1.05 8.76
CA ASP A 127 30.57 -0.29 8.17
C ASP A 127 29.26 -0.45 7.37
N LEU A 128 28.32 0.50 7.51
CA LEU A 128 27.07 0.48 6.74
C LEU A 128 27.31 0.88 5.29
N SER A 129 26.51 0.29 4.39
CA SER A 129 26.39 0.81 3.02
C SER A 129 25.73 2.19 3.05
N ASP A 130 26.08 3.06 2.09
CA ASP A 130 25.49 4.41 2.01
C ASP A 130 23.96 4.40 1.94
N GLU A 131 23.38 3.35 1.33
CA GLU A 131 21.93 3.16 1.19
C GLU A 131 21.22 2.72 2.49
N ASP A 132 21.97 2.18 3.45
CA ASP A 132 21.44 1.66 4.72
C ASP A 132 21.63 2.63 5.89
N ARG A 133 22.38 3.72 5.68
CA ARG A 133 22.66 4.72 6.73
C ARG A 133 21.38 5.51 7.07
N PRO A 134 21.03 5.63 8.37
CA PRO A 134 19.94 6.50 8.77
C PRO A 134 20.27 7.93 8.34
N TYR A 135 19.29 8.63 7.74
CA TYR A 135 19.44 9.97 7.14
C TYR A 135 20.18 10.05 5.79
N ALA A 136 20.28 8.97 5.00
CA ALA A 136 20.78 9.02 3.61
C ALA A 136 20.12 10.10 2.71
N ASN A 137 18.95 10.62 3.11
CA ASN A 137 18.22 11.67 2.41
C ASN A 137 18.57 13.11 2.84
N GLU A 138 19.38 13.30 3.88
CA GLU A 138 19.81 14.60 4.41
C GLU A 138 21.35 14.66 4.47
N PRO A 139 22.03 14.80 3.32
CA PRO A 139 23.49 14.91 3.31
C PRO A 139 23.94 16.19 4.01
N ASN A 140 24.95 16.07 4.88
CA ASN A 140 25.72 17.20 5.38
C ASN A 140 26.33 17.98 4.19
N GLU A 141 26.58 19.29 4.36
CA GLU A 141 27.11 20.17 3.29
C GLU A 141 28.43 19.68 2.65
N ASP A 142 29.17 18.81 3.33
CA ASP A 142 30.42 18.19 2.87
C ASP A 142 30.26 16.74 2.37
N GLY A 143 29.07 16.15 2.51
CA GLY A 143 28.78 14.76 2.19
C GLY A 143 29.60 13.75 3.01
N SER A 144 30.28 14.19 4.08
CA SER A 144 31.18 13.37 4.87
C SER A 144 30.46 12.87 6.13
N TRP A 145 30.34 11.55 6.24
CA TRP A 145 29.80 10.85 7.41
C TRP A 145 30.90 10.37 8.36
N GLU A 146 32.15 10.81 8.14
CA GLU A 146 33.33 10.34 8.88
C GLU A 146 33.30 10.77 10.35
N GLU A 147 32.63 11.88 10.69
CA GLU A 147 32.56 12.36 12.07
C GLU A 147 31.71 11.44 12.96
N ASP A 148 30.72 10.76 12.39
CA ASP A 148 29.80 9.86 13.10
C ASP A 148 30.08 8.38 12.78
N SER A 149 31.21 8.06 12.13
CA SER A 149 31.51 6.70 11.66
C SER A 149 31.44 5.66 12.78
N ASP A 150 31.81 6.04 14.00
CA ASP A 150 31.84 5.17 15.19
C ASP A 150 30.46 4.97 15.83
N THR A 151 29.41 5.60 15.33
CA THR A 151 28.05 5.48 15.87
C THR A 151 27.53 4.06 15.71
N GLU A 152 27.12 3.45 16.82
CA GLU A 152 26.56 2.10 16.82
C GLU A 152 25.19 2.06 16.14
N PHE A 153 25.00 1.05 15.30
CA PHE A 153 23.77 0.77 14.58
C PHE A 153 23.33 -0.67 14.82
N LEU A 154 22.19 -0.83 15.48
CA LEU A 154 21.58 -2.15 15.70
C LEU A 154 21.09 -2.72 14.37
N ILE A 155 21.63 -3.86 13.94
CA ILE A 155 21.26 -4.54 12.69
C ILE A 155 20.46 -5.82 12.91
N ARG A 156 20.55 -6.44 14.08
CA ARG A 156 19.88 -7.71 14.37
C ARG A 156 19.60 -7.81 15.86
N CYS A 157 18.47 -8.38 16.22
CA CYS A 157 18.07 -8.61 17.62
C CYS A 157 16.97 -9.68 17.65
N CYS A 158 16.85 -10.45 18.72
CA CYS A 158 15.86 -11.53 18.86
C CYS A 158 15.91 -12.58 17.72
N ARG A 159 17.08 -12.74 17.08
CA ARG A 159 17.28 -13.54 15.86
C ARG A 159 16.52 -13.03 14.63
N ASP A 160 16.00 -11.81 14.68
CA ASP A 160 15.36 -11.11 13.58
C ASP A 160 16.26 -9.98 13.07
N ASP A 161 16.31 -9.82 11.76
CA ASP A 161 17.10 -8.77 11.12
C ASP A 161 16.32 -7.46 11.12
N ARG A 162 17.01 -6.34 11.32
CA ARG A 162 16.42 -5.02 11.15
C ARG A 162 15.94 -4.88 9.71
N PRO A 163 14.68 -4.48 9.47
CA PRO A 163 14.09 -4.46 8.14
C PRO A 163 14.50 -3.22 7.35
N LEU A 164 15.75 -3.20 6.88
CA LEU A 164 16.31 -2.12 6.08
C LEU A 164 15.66 -2.06 4.70
N ARG A 165 15.59 -0.85 4.13
CA ARG A 165 15.09 -0.57 2.76
C ARG A 165 13.64 -1.04 2.50
N LYS A 166 12.80 -1.06 3.55
CA LYS A 166 11.37 -1.39 3.45
C LYS A 166 10.45 -0.17 3.41
N ARG A 167 10.98 1.01 3.75
CA ARG A 167 10.29 2.29 3.70
C ARG A 167 10.29 2.89 2.31
N GLY A 168 9.24 3.63 1.97
CA GLY A 168 9.14 4.41 0.74
C GLY A 168 8.78 3.59 -0.50
N LEU A 169 8.38 2.32 -0.32
CA LEU A 169 7.93 1.48 -1.43
C LEU A 169 6.62 2.02 -1.99
N LYS A 170 6.62 2.30 -3.28
CA LYS A 170 5.46 2.82 -4.01
C LYS A 170 5.28 2.11 -5.36
N ILE A 171 4.04 2.10 -5.84
CA ILE A 171 3.73 1.71 -7.22
C ILE A 171 2.86 2.77 -7.89
N LYS A 172 3.28 3.23 -9.06
CA LYS A 172 2.52 4.19 -9.86
C LYS A 172 1.46 3.46 -10.67
N VAL A 173 0.22 3.95 -10.59
CA VAL A 173 -0.91 3.50 -11.40
C VAL A 173 -1.24 4.57 -12.42
N THR A 174 -1.42 4.15 -13.67
CA THR A 174 -1.89 4.98 -14.79
C THR A 174 -3.11 4.32 -15.45
N PRO A 175 -4.00 5.08 -16.11
CA PRO A 175 -5.14 4.52 -16.81
C PRO A 175 -4.71 3.51 -17.89
N SER A 176 -5.39 2.36 -17.95
CA SER A 176 -5.22 1.41 -19.05
C SER A 176 -5.95 1.86 -20.32
N ALA A 177 -7.02 2.65 -20.17
CA ALA A 177 -7.77 3.26 -21.24
C ALA A 177 -8.34 4.62 -20.80
N GLY A 178 -8.46 5.57 -21.74
CA GLY A 178 -8.91 6.92 -21.46
C GLY A 178 -7.86 7.77 -20.73
N ASN A 179 -8.31 8.84 -20.06
CA ASN A 179 -7.43 9.89 -19.52
C ASN A 179 -7.37 9.94 -17.99
N PHE A 180 -8.11 9.08 -17.28
CA PHE A 180 -8.16 9.08 -15.81
C PHE A 180 -8.13 7.67 -15.24
N VAL A 181 -7.53 7.51 -14.06
CA VAL A 181 -7.42 6.22 -13.36
C VAL A 181 -8.80 5.73 -12.91
N THR A 182 -9.17 4.51 -13.30
CA THR A 182 -10.38 3.83 -12.85
C THR A 182 -10.13 2.96 -11.61
N VAL A 183 -11.21 2.52 -10.95
CA VAL A 183 -11.12 1.52 -9.86
C VAL A 183 -10.46 0.24 -10.36
N HIS A 184 -10.76 -0.21 -11.58
CA HIS A 184 -10.13 -1.39 -12.17
C HIS A 184 -8.63 -1.21 -12.35
N ASP A 185 -8.20 -0.09 -12.95
CA ASP A 185 -6.77 0.20 -13.17
C ASP A 185 -6.00 0.13 -11.86
N TYR A 186 -6.54 0.73 -10.80
CA TYR A 186 -5.92 0.74 -9.49
C TYR A 186 -5.80 -0.66 -8.89
N VAL A 187 -6.91 -1.38 -8.77
CA VAL A 187 -6.92 -2.66 -8.06
C VAL A 187 -6.14 -3.74 -8.82
N SER A 188 -6.19 -3.71 -10.16
CA SER A 188 -5.46 -4.66 -11.02
C SER A 188 -3.93 -4.50 -10.92
N VAL A 189 -3.43 -3.31 -10.62
CA VAL A 189 -1.99 -3.04 -10.42
C VAL A 189 -1.59 -3.22 -8.97
N VAL A 190 -2.37 -2.66 -8.05
CA VAL A 190 -2.02 -2.61 -6.62
C VAL A 190 -2.17 -3.97 -5.97
N HIS A 191 -3.19 -4.78 -6.28
CA HIS A 191 -3.36 -6.07 -5.60
C HIS A 191 -2.20 -7.04 -5.86
N PRO A 192 -1.75 -7.28 -7.12
CA PRO A 192 -0.57 -8.10 -7.37
C PRO A 192 0.70 -7.56 -6.69
N TRP A 193 0.89 -6.23 -6.65
CA TRP A 193 2.01 -5.60 -5.94
C TRP A 193 1.96 -5.89 -4.44
N LEU A 194 0.80 -5.73 -3.80
CA LEU A 194 0.58 -6.10 -2.40
C LEU A 194 0.84 -7.58 -2.14
N MET A 195 0.42 -8.46 -3.05
CA MET A 195 0.66 -9.90 -2.95
C MET A 195 2.16 -10.24 -3.06
N GLY A 196 2.91 -9.53 -3.91
CA GLY A 196 4.37 -9.64 -3.98
C GLY A 196 5.08 -9.22 -2.69
N LEU A 197 4.49 -8.26 -1.95
CA LEU A 197 4.99 -7.78 -0.66
C LEU A 197 4.42 -8.52 0.55
N ARG A 198 3.51 -9.48 0.35
CA ARG A 198 2.74 -10.12 1.43
C ARG A 198 3.62 -10.70 2.54
N GLY A 199 4.73 -11.35 2.17
CA GLY A 199 5.67 -11.91 3.15
C GLY A 199 6.26 -10.85 4.08
N ASP A 200 6.63 -9.70 3.52
CA ASP A 200 7.19 -8.57 4.28
C ASP A 200 6.11 -7.90 5.14
N ILE A 201 4.90 -7.72 4.59
CA ILE A 201 3.75 -7.20 5.36
C ILE A 201 3.47 -8.09 6.57
N MET A 202 3.44 -9.42 6.39
CA MET A 202 3.18 -10.34 7.50
C MET A 202 4.28 -10.28 8.56
N ARG A 203 5.55 -10.12 8.16
CA ARG A 203 6.65 -9.92 9.13
C ARG A 203 6.52 -8.58 9.85
N ALA A 204 6.18 -7.50 9.15
CA ALA A 204 5.91 -6.20 9.76
C ALA A 204 4.77 -6.26 10.79
N LYS A 205 3.71 -7.02 10.52
CA LYS A 205 2.62 -7.27 11.47
C LYS A 205 3.02 -8.15 12.66
N ALA A 206 4.00 -9.02 12.46
CA ALA A 206 4.48 -9.94 13.50
C ALA A 206 5.54 -9.32 14.42
N VAL A 207 6.15 -8.18 14.04
CA VAL A 207 7.11 -7.48 14.92
C VAL A 207 6.47 -7.28 16.27
N ALA A 208 7.17 -7.75 17.29
CA ALA A 208 6.69 -7.73 18.65
C ALA A 208 6.50 -6.28 19.08
N ARG A 209 5.24 -5.83 19.08
CA ARG A 209 4.79 -4.72 19.91
C ARG A 209 4.58 -5.27 21.34
N PRO A 210 4.32 -4.44 22.37
CA PRO A 210 4.02 -4.90 23.73
C PRO A 210 2.90 -5.96 23.85
N ARG A 211 2.13 -6.19 22.78
CA ARG A 211 1.32 -7.40 22.57
C ARG A 211 1.63 -7.98 21.19
N PRO A 212 2.43 -9.04 21.09
CA PRO A 212 2.73 -9.64 19.80
C PRO A 212 1.53 -10.48 19.33
N TYR A 213 1.14 -10.35 18.05
CA TYR A 213 0.07 -11.12 17.42
C TYR A 213 0.49 -12.58 17.10
N VAL A 214 1.32 -13.23 17.93
CA VAL A 214 2.06 -14.44 17.54
C VAL A 214 1.16 -15.61 17.14
N GLU A 215 0.02 -15.78 17.82
CA GLU A 215 -1.01 -16.78 17.45
C GLU A 215 -2.07 -16.23 16.47
N SER A 216 -2.13 -14.90 16.32
CA SER A 216 -3.14 -14.22 15.52
C SER A 216 -2.72 -14.06 14.06
N VAL A 217 -1.46 -13.75 13.72
CA VAL A 217 -1.12 -13.38 12.32
C VAL A 217 -1.47 -14.47 11.30
N VAL A 218 -1.26 -15.74 11.65
CA VAL A 218 -1.48 -16.88 10.75
C VAL A 218 -2.96 -17.24 10.58
N ASN A 219 -3.77 -17.03 11.63
CA ASN A 219 -5.21 -17.33 11.62
C ASN A 219 -6.10 -16.09 11.41
N THR A 220 -5.49 -14.93 11.17
CA THR A 220 -6.21 -13.67 10.93
C THR A 220 -6.39 -13.48 9.44
N GLU A 221 -7.64 -13.27 9.04
CA GLU A 221 -7.92 -12.72 7.71
C GLU A 221 -7.52 -11.24 7.69
N TRP A 222 -6.66 -10.88 6.73
CA TRP A 222 -6.12 -9.54 6.59
C TRP A 222 -6.83 -8.79 5.46
N MET A 223 -7.23 -7.56 5.74
CA MET A 223 -7.95 -6.70 4.81
C MET A 223 -7.09 -5.50 4.43
N VAL A 224 -7.17 -5.09 3.16
CA VAL A 224 -6.59 -3.84 2.65
C VAL A 224 -7.56 -2.70 2.97
N SER A 225 -7.11 -1.70 3.72
CA SER A 225 -7.92 -0.52 4.03
C SER A 225 -8.00 0.43 2.85
N ASN A 226 -9.22 0.80 2.46
CA ASN A 226 -9.47 1.85 1.47
C ASN A 226 -9.71 3.23 2.12
N LEU A 227 -9.68 3.31 3.45
CA LEU A 227 -9.94 4.54 4.20
C LEU A 227 -8.73 5.50 4.20
N THR A 228 -7.52 4.95 4.14
CA THR A 228 -6.26 5.71 4.15
C THR A 228 -5.62 5.80 2.76
N ALA A 229 -6.30 5.28 1.73
CA ALA A 229 -5.78 5.24 0.37
C ALA A 229 -5.42 6.65 -0.16
N PRO A 230 -4.37 6.78 -1.01
CA PRO A 230 -3.60 5.69 -1.61
C PRO A 230 -2.46 5.13 -0.73
N GLN A 231 -2.27 5.66 0.49
CA GLN A 231 -1.38 5.05 1.49
C GLN A 231 -2.13 3.98 2.29
N HIS A 232 -2.08 2.75 1.82
CA HIS A 232 -2.83 1.64 2.40
C HIS A 232 -2.27 1.21 3.76
N GLU A 233 -3.19 0.77 4.62
CA GLU A 233 -2.89 0.06 5.86
C GLU A 233 -3.58 -1.31 5.81
N ILE A 234 -2.85 -2.34 6.22
CA ILE A 234 -3.36 -3.71 6.35
C ILE A 234 -3.87 -3.90 7.77
N MET A 235 -4.99 -4.57 7.95
CA MET A 235 -5.61 -4.72 9.27
C MET A 235 -6.38 -6.02 9.38
N SER A 236 -6.64 -6.46 10.60
CA SER A 236 -7.49 -7.64 10.80
C SER A 236 -8.88 -7.37 10.25
N LYS A 237 -9.51 -8.41 9.69
CA LYS A 237 -10.88 -8.33 9.21
C LYS A 237 -11.84 -7.87 10.30
N GLU A 238 -11.67 -8.31 11.54
CA GLU A 238 -12.49 -7.89 12.67
C GLU A 238 -12.48 -6.36 12.86
N PHE A 239 -11.29 -5.75 12.89
CA PHE A 239 -11.14 -4.30 13.01
C PHE A 239 -11.65 -3.58 11.76
N TRP A 240 -11.37 -4.13 10.57
CA TRP A 240 -11.88 -3.60 9.32
C TRP A 240 -13.41 -3.55 9.31
N ILE A 241 -14.08 -4.62 9.75
CA ILE A 241 -15.55 -4.68 9.86
C ILE A 241 -16.06 -3.63 10.83
N GLU A 242 -15.41 -3.43 11.97
CA GLU A 242 -15.79 -2.42 12.96
C GLU A 242 -15.81 -1.01 12.36
N MET A 243 -14.79 -0.65 11.56
CA MET A 243 -14.73 0.65 10.89
C MET A 243 -15.80 0.85 9.81
N HIS A 244 -16.41 -0.22 9.31
CA HIS A 244 -17.46 -0.18 8.30
C HIS A 244 -18.86 -0.45 8.89
N ARG A 245 -19.00 -0.54 10.21
CA ARG A 245 -20.32 -0.61 10.85
C ARG A 245 -21.12 0.68 10.61
N PRO A 246 -22.46 0.59 10.48
CA PRO A 246 -23.35 1.75 10.35
C PRO A 246 -23.13 2.83 11.40
#